data_AF-A0A497U8C1-F1
#
_entry.id   AF-A0A497U8C1-F1
#
_cell.length_a   1.000
_cell.length_b   1.000
_cell.length_c   1.000
_cell.angle_alpha   90.00
_cell.angle_beta   90.00
_cell.angle_gamma   90.00
#
_symmetry.space_group_name_H-M   'P 1'
#
loop_
_entity.id
_entity.type
_entity.pdbx_description
1 polymer ?
#
loop_
_entity_poly.entity_id
_entity_poly.type
_entity_poly.pdbx_seq_one_letter_code
_entity_poly.pdbx_strand_id
1 'polypeptide(L)' 'MDNHITITTTNGKRCLIFIDKITHICEDENGKAIIYFGSEKVICKESYSEIMHEIKFL' A
#
# COMPACT_ATOMS: atom_id res chain seq x y z
N MET A 1 8.64 17.24 1.13
CA MET A 1 9.06 15.83 1.27
C MET A 1 8.14 15.01 0.41
N ASP A 2 8.71 14.05 -0.30
CA ASP A 2 7.97 13.23 -1.24
C ASP A 2 7.08 12.25 -0.47
N ASN A 3 5.77 12.48 -0.49
CA ASN A 3 4.78 11.76 0.31
C ASN A 3 4.30 10.48 -0.40
N HIS A 4 5.25 9.66 -0.86
CA HIS A 4 4.96 8.45 -1.62
C HIS A 4 5.78 7.25 -1.14
N ILE A 5 5.22 6.06 -1.34
CA ILE A 5 5.92 4.77 -1.19
C ILE A 5 5.94 4.04 -2.52
N THR A 6 6.88 3.12 -2.69
CA THR A 6 6.91 2.21 -3.84
C THR A 6 6.62 0.81 -3.34
N ILE A 7 5.57 0.19 -3.85
CA ILE A 7 5.16 -1.17 -3.48
C ILE A 7 5.30 -2.12 -4.67
N THR A 8 5.30 -3.42 -4.39
CA THR A 8 5.18 -4.46 -5.39
C THR A 8 3.77 -5.05 -5.35
N THR A 9 3.05 -5.05 -6.46
CA THR A 9 1.74 -5.68 -6.52
C THR A 9 1.85 -7.22 -6.50
N THR A 10 0.76 -7.92 -6.19
CA THR A 10 0.73 -9.40 -6.20
C THR A 10 1.10 -10.03 -7.54
N ASN A 11 0.92 -9.32 -8.65
CA ASN A 11 1.34 -9.74 -9.99
C ASN A 11 2.78 -9.32 -10.36
N GLY A 12 3.58 -8.85 -9.39
CA GLY A 12 4.99 -8.56 -9.55
C GLY A 12 5.32 -7.21 -10.22
N LYS A 13 4.34 -6.33 -10.41
CA LYS A 13 4.57 -4.97 -10.94
C LYS A 13 4.98 -4.04 -9.81
N ARG A 14 5.79 -3.03 -10.10
CA ARG A 14 6.07 -1.93 -9.17
C ARG A 14 5.02 -0.85 -9.32
N CYS A 15 4.55 -0.30 -8.20
CA CYS A 15 3.56 0.77 -8.17
C CYS A 15 4.03 1.90 -7.26
N LEU A 16 3.87 3.14 -7.73
CA LEU A 16 4.12 4.34 -6.94
C LEU A 16 2.81 4.77 -6.27
N ILE A 17 2.81 4.87 -4.95
CA ILE A 17 1.62 5.14 -4.15
C ILE A 17 1.78 6.49 -3.46
N PHE A 18 0.90 7.44 -3.77
CA PHE A 18 0.84 8.74 -3.11
C PHE A 18 0.02 8.63 -1.82
N ILE A 19 0.66 8.86 -0.68
CA ILE A 19 0.09 8.64 0.66
C ILE A 19 -1.11 9.56 0.91
N ASP A 20 -1.05 10.79 0.41
CA ASP A 20 -2.13 11.79 0.55
C ASP A 20 -3.42 11.39 -0.18
N LYS A 21 -3.35 10.40 -1.09
CA LYS A 21 -4.50 9.87 -1.83
C LYS A 21 -5.09 8.61 -1.19
N ILE A 22 -4.42 8.01 -0.22
CA ILE A 22 -4.88 6.79 0.43
C ILE A 22 -6.13 7.13 1.26
N THR A 23 -7.20 6.38 1.02
CA THR A 23 -8.44 6.52 1.80
C THR A 23 -8.45 5.61 3.02
N HIS A 24 -8.00 4.36 2.86
CA HIS A 24 -7.76 3.43 3.96
C HIS A 24 -6.86 2.28 3.47
N ILE A 25 -6.30 1.55 4.43
CA ILE A 25 -5.48 0.36 4.21
C ILE A 25 -6.08 -0.75 5.06
N CYS A 26 -6.22 -1.96 4.51
CA CYS A 26 -6.60 -3.15 5.27
C CYS A 26 -5.73 -4.36 4.88
N GLU A 27 -5.95 -5.48 5.54
CA GLU A 27 -5.26 -6.74 5.26
C GLU A 27 -6.20 -7.79 4.67
N ASP A 28 -5.67 -8.64 3.77
CA ASP A 28 -6.38 -9.84 3.30
C ASP A 28 -6.24 -11.01 4.27
N GLU A 29 -6.87 -12.15 3.95
CA GLU A 29 -6.81 -13.38 4.77
C GLU A 29 -5.40 -13.96 4.96
N ASN A 30 -4.43 -13.51 4.16
CA ASN A 30 -3.02 -13.92 4.23
C ASN A 30 -2.13 -12.81 4.84
N GLY A 31 -2.72 -11.74 5.37
CA GLY A 31 -2.01 -10.60 5.97
C GLY A 31 -1.39 -9.62 4.96
N LYS A 32 -1.69 -9.74 3.66
CA LYS A 32 -1.19 -8.82 2.64
C LYS A 32 -1.94 -7.50 2.66
N ALA A 33 -1.22 -6.40 2.41
CA ALA A 33 -1.83 -5.08 2.40
C ALA A 33 -2.72 -4.85 1.17
N ILE A 34 -3.89 -4.26 1.40
CA ILE A 34 -4.76 -3.73 0.36
C ILE A 34 -4.91 -2.22 0.60
N ILE A 35 -4.47 -1.41 -0.37
CA ILE A 35 -4.53 0.05 -0.31
C ILE A 35 -5.68 0.55 -1.18
N TYR A 36 -6.54 1.41 -0.62
CA TYR A 36 -7.73 1.92 -1.30
C TYR A 36 -7.61 3.41 -1.66
N PHE A 37 -8.02 3.74 -2.88
CA PHE A 37 -8.13 5.10 -3.43
C PHE A 37 -9.59 5.36 -3.86
N GLY A 38 -10.49 5.39 -2.88
CA GLY A 38 -11.93 5.45 -3.16
C GLY A 38 -12.43 4.13 -3.75
N SER A 39 -12.79 4.10 -5.04
CA SER A 39 -13.27 2.89 -5.73
C SER A 39 -12.15 1.99 -6.25
N GLU A 40 -10.93 2.51 -6.36
CA GLU A 40 -9.77 1.74 -6.81
C GLU A 40 -9.05 1.10 -5.62
N LYS A 41 -8.43 -0.06 -5.86
CA LYS A 41 -7.59 -0.73 -4.87
C LYS A 41 -6.35 -1.34 -5.48
N VAL A 42 -5.30 -1.39 -4.69
CA VAL A 42 -4.02 -2.03 -5.02
C VAL A 42 -3.77 -3.14 -4.01
N ILE A 43 -3.58 -4.36 -4.52
CA ILE A 43 -3.23 -5.53 -3.69
C ILE A 43 -1.71 -5.66 -3.70
N CYS A 44 -1.10 -5.45 -2.55
CA CYS A 44 0.35 -5.45 -2.37
C CYS A 44 0.85 -6.89 -2.18
N LYS A 45 2.12 -7.09 -2.47
CA LYS A 45 2.84 -8.32 -2.14
C LYS A 45 3.29 -8.29 -0.69
N GLU A 46 3.60 -7.09 -0.20
CA GLU A 46 3.99 -6.76 1.17
C GLU A 46 2.81 -6.91 2.14
N SER A 47 3.14 -7.22 3.40
CA SER A 47 2.16 -7.31 4.48
C SER A 47 1.65 -5.93 4.91
N TYR A 48 0.49 -5.89 5.54
CA TYR A 48 -0.06 -4.67 6.13
C TYR A 48 0.92 -3.99 7.10
N SER A 49 1.61 -4.78 7.92
CA SER A 49 2.57 -4.26 8.89
C SER A 49 3.79 -3.62 8.23
N GLU A 50 4.28 -4.18 7.12
CA GLU A 50 5.39 -3.59 6.34
C GLU A 50 4.97 -2.24 5.75
N ILE A 51 3.81 -2.17 5.11
CA ILE A 51 3.29 -0.92 4.53
C ILE A 51 3.08 0.15 5.61
N MET A 52 2.50 -0.21 6.75
CA MET A 52 2.29 0.74 7.85
C MET A 52 3.60 1.22 8.48
N HIS A 53 4.62 0.35 8.53
CA HIS A 53 5.95 0.75 8.95
C HIS A 53 6.51 1.81 7.99
N GLU A 54 6.54 1.54 6.68
CA GLU A 54 7.04 2.50 5.69
C GLU A 54 6.34 3.86 5.77
N ILE A 55 5.01 3.88 5.88
CA ILE A 55 4.23 5.13 5.98
C ILE A 55 4.55 5.90 7.26
N LYS A 56 4.77 5.22 8.39
CA LYS A 56 5.02 5.87 9.68
C LYS A 56 6.39 6.58 9.75
N PHE A 57 7.35 6.15 8.95
CA PHE A 57 8.71 6.68 8.94
C PHE A 57 8.97 7.70 7.80
N LEU A 58 7.91 8.12 7.09
CA LEU A 58 7.90 9.25 6.16
C LEU A 58 7.42 10.53 6.84
#